data_AF-A0A7V8BVX3-F1
#
_entry.id   AF-A0A7V8BVX3-F1
#
_cell.length_a   1.000
_cell.length_b   1.000
_cell.length_c   1.000
_cell.angle_alpha   90.00
_cell.angle_beta   90.00
_cell.angle_gamma   90.00
#
_symmetry.space_group_name_H-M   'P 1'
#
loop_
_entity.id
_entity.type
_entity.pdbx_description
1 polymer ?
#
loop_
_entity_poly.entity_id
_entity_poly.type
_entity_poly.pdbx_seq_one_letter_code
_entity_poly.pdbx_strand_id
1 'polypeptide(L)'
;MSNKTRVFRPLGLTIAILTGIIAFSAYPLLKAYFAWRLNNCTTVDGFTCGSTTFPFDALTQGIAGLGILVFITAIFAWRGKPPEVRFVFQGSVLLTAFMLVLESIIRIQGDKPTIWEGGIDSTVQLFESVLKGQIPILILVALYIIWYCNRAPARAFYRQEAMKTLREIMEENKE
;
A
#
# COMPACT_ATOMS: atom_id res chain seq x y z
N MET A 1 4.03 12.33 40.91
CA MET A 1 3.28 11.89 39.71
C MET A 1 4.13 12.22 38.48
N SER A 2 4.80 11.22 37.89
CA SER A 2 5.60 11.41 36.68
C SER A 2 4.66 11.75 35.52
N ASN A 3 4.72 12.99 35.06
CA ASN A 3 3.92 13.47 33.94
C ASN A 3 4.47 12.79 32.68
N LYS A 4 3.90 11.63 32.30
CA LYS A 4 4.20 10.95 31.03
C LYS A 4 3.84 11.92 29.91
N THR A 5 4.82 12.70 29.46
CA THR A 5 4.69 13.55 28.28
C THR A 5 4.36 12.64 27.09
N ARG A 6 3.08 12.58 26.72
CA ARG A 6 2.64 11.85 25.55
C ARG A 6 3.31 12.50 24.35
N VAL A 7 4.13 11.72 23.64
CA VAL A 7 4.71 12.14 22.37
C VAL A 7 3.55 12.37 21.41
N PHE A 8 3.29 13.64 21.08
CA PHE A 8 2.17 14.02 20.22
C PHE A 8 2.49 13.59 18.79
N ARG A 9 1.60 12.80 18.19
CA ARG A 9 1.76 12.32 16.82
C ARG A 9 1.33 13.45 15.87
N PRO A 10 2.18 13.88 14.92
CA PRO A 10 1.76 14.89 13.97
C PRO A 10 0.65 14.33 13.08
N LEU A 11 -0.48 15.02 13.01
CA LEU A 11 -1.69 14.55 12.29
C LEU A 11 -1.40 14.13 10.86
N GLY A 12 -0.52 14.83 10.14
CA GLY A 12 -0.22 14.43 8.77
C GLY A 12 0.67 13.19 8.64
N LEU A 13 1.37 12.75 9.70
CA LEU A 13 2.04 11.44 9.68
C LEU A 13 0.99 10.33 9.76
N THR A 14 -0.03 10.52 10.59
CA THR A 14 -1.18 9.62 10.65
C THR A 14 -1.89 9.54 9.30
N ILE A 15 -2.13 10.69 8.65
CA ILE A 15 -2.73 10.72 7.30
C ILE A 15 -1.82 10.00 6.30
N ALA A 16 -0.50 10.26 6.29
CA ALA A 16 0.42 9.60 5.36
C ALA A 16 0.44 8.07 5.54
N ILE A 17 0.41 7.57 6.78
CA ILE A 17 0.36 6.13 7.05
C ILE A 17 -0.97 5.54 6.59
N LEU A 18 -2.10 6.18 6.92
CA LEU A 18 -3.43 5.71 6.51
C LEU A 18 -3.59 5.69 5.00
N THR A 19 -3.18 6.76 4.32
CA THR A 19 -3.21 6.81 2.85
C THR A 19 -2.30 5.75 2.25
N GLY A 20 -1.13 5.49 2.86
CA GLY A 20 -0.24 4.42 2.45
C GLY A 20 -0.87 3.03 2.57
N ILE A 21 -1.55 2.75 3.70
CA ILE A 21 -2.28 1.50 3.91
C ILE A 21 -3.39 1.35 2.85
N ILE A 22 -4.20 2.38 2.64
CA ILE A 22 -5.34 2.30 1.71
C ILE A 22 -4.85 2.09 0.27
N ALA A 23 -3.93 2.93 -0.20
CA ALA A 23 -3.51 2.97 -1.60
C ALA A 23 -2.53 1.84 -1.97
N PHE A 24 -1.62 1.47 -1.07
CA PHE A 24 -0.52 0.56 -1.38
C PHE A 24 -0.59 -0.78 -0.64
N SER A 25 -1.56 -0.98 0.26
CA SER A 25 -1.78 -2.27 0.91
C SER A 25 -3.18 -2.82 0.63
N ALA A 26 -4.22 -2.11 1.06
CA ALA A 26 -5.60 -2.58 0.93
C ALA A 26 -6.01 -2.73 -0.54
N TYR A 27 -5.70 -1.74 -1.39
CA TYR A 27 -6.02 -1.80 -2.82
C TYR A 27 -5.43 -3.04 -3.54
N PRO A 28 -4.10 -3.29 -3.52
CA PRO A 28 -3.53 -4.46 -4.20
C PRO A 28 -3.99 -5.79 -3.59
N LEU A 29 -4.16 -5.86 -2.26
CA LEU A 29 -4.69 -7.05 -1.59
C LEU A 29 -6.12 -7.37 -2.02
N LEU A 30 -6.97 -6.34 -2.07
CA LEU A 30 -8.35 -6.47 -2.48
C LEU A 30 -8.46 -6.91 -3.94
N LYS A 31 -7.65 -6.31 -4.82
CA LYS A 31 -7.54 -6.70 -6.23
C LYS A 31 -7.15 -8.18 -6.38
N ALA A 32 -6.10 -8.62 -5.68
CA ALA A 32 -5.64 -10.00 -5.71
C ALA A 32 -6.67 -10.98 -5.12
N TYR A 33 -7.32 -10.60 -4.01
CA TYR A 33 -8.37 -11.39 -3.38
C TYR A 33 -9.56 -11.59 -4.33
N PHE A 34 -10.04 -10.52 -4.98
CA PHE A 34 -11.14 -10.63 -5.94
C PHE A 34 -10.74 -11.45 -7.17
N ALA A 35 -9.55 -11.23 -7.73
CA ALA A 35 -9.06 -12.03 -8.86
C ALA A 35 -9.00 -13.53 -8.51
N TRP A 36 -8.44 -13.87 -7.33
CA TRP A 36 -8.42 -15.24 -6.83
C TRP A 36 -9.83 -15.80 -6.61
N ARG A 37 -10.72 -15.03 -5.96
CA ARG A 37 -12.07 -15.48 -5.60
C ARG A 37 -12.93 -15.71 -6.83
N LEU A 38 -12.82 -14.85 -7.84
CA LEU A 38 -13.56 -14.94 -9.10
C LEU A 38 -13.05 -16.08 -9.98
N ASN A 39 -11.73 -16.30 -10.04
CA ASN A 39 -11.15 -17.42 -10.79
C ASN A 39 -11.52 -18.79 -10.22
N ASN A 40 -11.65 -18.90 -8.90
CA ASN A 40 -12.05 -20.15 -8.23
C ASN A 40 -13.57 -20.31 -8.09
N CYS A 41 -14.35 -19.39 -8.67
CA CYS A 41 -15.79 -19.43 -8.60
C CYS A 41 -16.35 -20.26 -9.76
N THR A 42 -16.80 -21.48 -9.48
CA THR A 42 -17.37 -22.36 -10.51
C THR A 42 -18.86 -22.08 -10.73
N THR A 43 -19.64 -21.80 -9.67
CA THR A 43 -21.06 -21.43 -9.76
C THR A 43 -21.51 -20.62 -8.53
N VAL A 44 -22.31 -19.56 -8.75
CA VAL A 44 -23.12 -18.88 -7.72
C VAL A 44 -24.52 -18.72 -8.29
N ASP A 45 -25.53 -19.31 -7.64
CA ASP A 45 -26.95 -19.15 -7.98
C ASP A 45 -27.29 -19.30 -9.47
N GLY A 46 -26.75 -20.32 -10.12
CA GLY A 46 -27.01 -20.60 -11.55
C GLY A 46 -26.20 -19.76 -12.54
N PHE A 47 -25.33 -18.85 -12.07
CA PHE A 47 -24.39 -18.11 -12.89
C PHE A 47 -23.01 -18.79 -12.90
N THR A 48 -22.54 -19.21 -14.08
CA THR A 48 -21.21 -19.78 -14.28
C THR A 48 -20.18 -18.65 -14.32
N CYS A 49 -19.45 -18.45 -13.22
CA CYS A 49 -18.40 -17.43 -13.14
C CYS A 49 -17.08 -17.83 -13.82
N GLY A 50 -16.99 -19.07 -14.33
CA GLY A 50 -15.76 -19.69 -14.82
C GLY A 50 -15.42 -19.49 -16.30
N SER A 51 -16.19 -18.72 -17.07
CA SER A 51 -15.87 -18.49 -18.49
C SER A 51 -14.70 -17.54 -18.71
N THR A 52 -14.25 -16.85 -17.65
CA THR A 52 -13.42 -15.65 -17.78
C THR A 52 -12.36 -15.59 -16.70
N THR A 53 -11.09 -15.71 -17.10
CA THR A 53 -9.95 -15.66 -16.19
C THR A 53 -9.58 -14.22 -15.87
N PHE A 54 -9.75 -13.83 -14.62
CA PHE A 54 -9.20 -12.60 -14.09
C PHE A 54 -7.68 -12.73 -13.93
N PRO A 55 -6.94 -11.65 -14.19
CA PRO A 55 -5.49 -11.68 -14.17
C PRO A 55 -4.98 -11.85 -12.73
N PHE A 56 -4.54 -13.07 -12.42
CA PHE A 56 -3.96 -13.50 -11.13
C PHE A 56 -2.59 -14.15 -11.35
N ASP A 57 -1.79 -13.51 -12.19
CA ASP A 57 -0.45 -13.91 -12.56
C ASP A 57 0.57 -13.63 -11.45
N ALA A 58 1.82 -14.08 -11.65
CA ALA A 58 2.91 -13.90 -10.70
C ALA A 58 3.15 -12.42 -10.34
N LEU A 59 2.93 -11.50 -11.28
CA LEU A 59 3.05 -10.07 -11.03
C LEU A 59 1.99 -9.58 -10.03
N THR A 60 0.71 -9.94 -10.25
CA THR A 60 -0.39 -9.57 -9.34
C THR A 60 -0.17 -10.14 -7.93
N GLN A 61 0.29 -11.38 -7.82
CA GLN A 61 0.61 -12.02 -6.55
C GLN A 61 1.80 -11.35 -5.85
N GLY A 62 2.85 -10.98 -6.61
CA GLY A 62 4.00 -10.26 -6.09
C GLY A 62 3.64 -8.88 -5.54
N ILE A 63 2.78 -8.14 -6.25
CA ILE A 63 2.27 -6.83 -5.80
C ILE A 63 1.43 -6.97 -4.53
N ALA A 64 0.59 -8.02 -4.43
CA ALA A 64 -0.15 -8.30 -3.21
C ALA A 64 0.78 -8.59 -2.02
N GLY A 65 1.86 -9.35 -2.24
CA GLY A 65 2.90 -9.61 -1.24
C GLY A 65 3.59 -8.32 -0.78
N LEU A 66 3.92 -7.41 -1.70
CA LEU A 66 4.43 -6.08 -1.37
C LEU A 66 3.41 -5.26 -0.56
N GLY A 67 2.12 -5.38 -0.87
CA GLY A 67 1.04 -4.76 -0.09
C GLY A 67 0.97 -5.25 1.36
N ILE A 68 1.24 -6.54 1.61
CA ILE A 68 1.38 -7.07 2.98
C ILE A 68 2.61 -6.45 3.65
N LEU A 69 3.73 -6.35 2.94
CA LEU A 69 4.95 -5.73 3.48
C LEU A 69 4.69 -4.27 3.87
N VAL A 70 4.00 -3.49 3.02
CA VAL A 70 3.58 -2.11 3.33
C VAL A 70 2.69 -2.06 4.58
N PHE A 71 1.78 -3.01 4.75
CA PHE A 71 0.93 -3.09 5.94
C PHE A 71 1.75 -3.29 7.22
N ILE A 72 2.68 -4.24 7.18
CA ILE A 72 3.56 -4.57 8.30
C ILE A 72 4.42 -3.35 8.64
N THR A 73 5.07 -2.74 7.64
CA THR A 73 5.91 -1.56 7.85
C THR A 73 5.09 -0.36 8.31
N ALA A 74 3.84 -0.23 7.89
CA ALA A 74 2.91 0.79 8.38
C ALA A 74 2.59 0.60 9.87
N ILE A 75 2.39 -0.63 10.35
CA ILE A 75 2.19 -0.93 11.78
C ILE A 75 3.43 -0.53 12.59
N PHE A 76 4.63 -0.88 12.10
CA PHE A 76 5.87 -0.46 12.76
C PHE A 76 6.06 1.06 12.72
N ALA A 77 5.76 1.70 11.59
CA ALA A 77 5.83 3.15 11.45
C ALA A 77 4.85 3.86 12.40
N TRP A 78 3.68 3.25 12.63
CA TRP A 78 2.68 3.73 13.59
C TRP A 78 3.15 3.64 15.05
N ARG A 79 3.99 2.65 15.37
CA ARG A 79 4.61 2.51 16.70
C ARG A 79 5.79 3.46 16.90
N GLY A 80 6.44 3.90 15.83
CA GLY A 80 7.50 4.92 15.88
C GLY A 80 8.90 4.39 16.25
N LYS A 81 9.06 3.06 16.39
CA LYS A 81 10.35 2.41 16.71
C LYS A 81 10.61 1.27 15.72
N PRO A 82 11.86 1.07 15.25
CA PRO A 82 13.05 1.97 15.27
C PRO A 82 12.95 3.17 14.30
N PRO A 83 13.83 4.18 14.38
CA PRO A 83 13.82 5.35 13.48
C PRO A 83 14.04 4.99 11.99
N GLU A 84 14.70 3.85 11.75
CA GLU A 84 14.95 3.30 10.42
C GLU A 84 13.69 2.82 9.71
N VAL A 85 12.62 2.49 10.46
CA VAL A 85 11.33 2.03 9.90
C VAL A 85 10.76 3.04 8.92
N ARG A 86 11.07 4.33 9.09
CA ARG A 86 10.65 5.34 8.13
C ARG A 86 11.22 5.09 6.73
N PHE A 87 12.49 4.72 6.61
CA PHE A 87 13.11 4.44 5.31
C PHE A 87 12.57 3.15 4.72
N VAL A 88 12.35 2.14 5.57
CA VAL A 88 11.75 0.86 5.14
C VAL A 88 10.31 1.07 4.64
N PHE A 89 9.50 1.86 5.36
CA PHE A 89 8.15 2.22 4.94
C PHE A 89 8.16 3.01 3.62
N GLN A 90 8.98 4.06 3.52
CA GLN A 90 9.12 4.84 2.29
C GLN A 90 9.57 3.98 1.10
N GLY A 91 10.56 3.11 1.30
CA GLY A 91 11.06 2.19 0.29
C GLY A 91 9.99 1.19 -0.16
N SER A 92 9.23 0.62 0.79
CA SER A 92 8.14 -0.30 0.50
C SER A 92 7.01 0.37 -0.30
N VAL A 93 6.64 1.59 0.07
CA VAL A 93 5.63 2.39 -0.65
C VAL A 93 6.11 2.71 -2.06
N LEU A 94 7.35 3.15 -2.22
CA LEU A 94 7.93 3.47 -3.53
C LEU A 94 7.99 2.24 -4.44
N LEU A 95 8.47 1.12 -3.92
CA LEU A 95 8.56 -0.13 -4.67
C LEU A 95 7.17 -0.61 -5.09
N THR A 96 6.19 -0.56 -4.18
CA THR A 96 4.82 -0.95 -4.48
C THR A 96 4.17 -0.01 -5.49
N ALA A 97 4.37 1.30 -5.36
CA ALA A 97 3.90 2.29 -6.31
C ALA A 97 4.48 2.06 -7.71
N PHE A 98 5.80 1.82 -7.80
CA PHE A 98 6.47 1.51 -9.06
C PHE A 98 5.89 0.25 -9.71
N MET A 99 5.71 -0.83 -8.95
CA MET A 99 5.14 -2.06 -9.47
C MET A 99 3.68 -1.91 -9.91
N LEU A 100 2.87 -1.15 -9.18
CA LEU A 100 1.49 -0.85 -9.57
C LEU A 100 1.40 -0.01 -10.85
N VAL A 101 2.31 0.95 -11.03
CA VAL A 101 2.39 1.76 -12.26
C VAL A 101 2.83 0.87 -13.43
N LEU A 102 3.86 0.05 -13.24
CA LEU A 102 4.35 -0.89 -14.25
C LEU A 102 3.26 -1.88 -14.66
N GLU A 103 2.55 -2.44 -13.69
CA GLU A 103 1.39 -3.30 -13.93
C GLU A 103 0.29 -2.57 -14.72
N SER A 104 -0.01 -1.32 -14.37
CA SER A 104 -1.02 -0.53 -15.08
C SER A 104 -0.62 -0.30 -16.54
N ILE A 105 0.66 -0.01 -16.82
CA ILE A 105 1.18 0.17 -18.17
C ILE A 105 1.09 -1.13 -18.97
N ILE A 106 1.54 -2.25 -18.40
CA ILE A 106 1.47 -3.57 -19.06
C ILE A 106 0.02 -3.92 -19.40
N ARG A 107 -0.93 -3.65 -18.50
CA ARG A 107 -2.35 -3.94 -18.72
C ARG A 107 -3.03 -3.03 -19.73
N ILE A 108 -2.55 -1.80 -19.88
CA ILE A 108 -3.02 -0.89 -20.94
C ILE A 108 -2.51 -1.36 -22.31
N GLN A 109 -1.29 -1.92 -22.37
CA GLN A 109 -0.63 -2.31 -23.62
C GLN A 109 -0.87 -3.78 -24.04
N GLY A 110 -1.16 -4.67 -23.08
CA GLY A 110 -1.33 -6.09 -23.30
C GLY A 110 -2.73 -6.50 -23.76
N ASP A 111 -2.86 -7.77 -24.16
CA ASP A 111 -4.13 -8.35 -24.59
C ASP A 111 -5.19 -8.26 -23.48
N LYS A 112 -6.30 -7.62 -23.82
CA LYS A 112 -7.44 -7.42 -22.91
C LYS A 112 -8.05 -8.80 -22.61
N PRO A 113 -8.46 -9.08 -21.37
CA PRO A 113 -9.12 -10.35 -21.03
C PRO A 113 -10.28 -10.67 -21.99
N THR A 114 -10.40 -11.90 -22.48
CA THR A 114 -11.42 -12.32 -23.48
C THR A 114 -12.88 -12.17 -23.02
N ILE A 115 -13.09 -11.84 -21.74
CA ILE A 115 -14.35 -11.36 -21.12
C ILE A 115 -14.95 -10.14 -21.87
N TRP A 116 -14.08 -9.39 -22.54
CA TRP A 116 -14.37 -8.08 -23.11
C TRP A 116 -14.77 -8.13 -24.59
N GLU A 117 -14.65 -9.27 -25.27
CA GLU A 117 -15.06 -9.41 -26.67
C GLU A 117 -16.57 -9.66 -26.81
N GLY A 118 -17.24 -10.11 -25.74
CA GLY A 118 -18.69 -10.33 -25.70
C GLY A 118 -19.49 -9.27 -24.91
N GLY A 119 -18.80 -8.32 -24.27
CA GLY A 119 -19.41 -7.27 -23.45
C GLY A 119 -19.31 -5.91 -24.12
N ILE A 120 -20.37 -5.11 -24.02
CA ILE A 120 -20.53 -3.76 -24.60
C ILE A 120 -19.21 -2.95 -24.50
N ASP A 121 -18.73 -2.48 -25.65
CA ASP A 121 -17.49 -1.71 -25.90
C ASP A 121 -17.22 -0.60 -24.85
N SER A 122 -18.29 -0.06 -24.26
CA SER A 122 -18.25 0.97 -23.21
C SER A 122 -17.50 0.53 -21.96
N THR A 123 -17.55 -0.74 -21.57
CA THR A 123 -16.94 -1.16 -20.30
C THR A 123 -15.41 -1.26 -20.43
N VAL A 124 -14.92 -1.69 -21.59
CA VAL A 124 -13.47 -1.72 -21.90
C VAL A 124 -12.86 -0.31 -21.84
N GLN A 125 -13.56 0.66 -22.44
CA GLN A 125 -13.13 2.06 -22.45
C GLN A 125 -13.10 2.65 -21.03
N LEU A 126 -14.11 2.35 -20.20
CA LEU A 126 -14.14 2.77 -18.79
C LEU A 126 -12.93 2.25 -18.01
N PHE A 127 -12.58 0.97 -18.14
CA PHE A 127 -11.42 0.41 -17.45
C PHE A 127 -10.10 1.04 -17.90
N GLU A 128 -9.94 1.29 -19.19
CA GLU A 128 -8.76 1.96 -19.72
C GLU A 128 -8.63 3.39 -19.18
N SER A 129 -9.74 4.15 -19.12
CA SER A 129 -9.79 5.47 -18.50
C SER A 129 -9.46 5.43 -17.01
N VAL A 130 -9.96 4.42 -16.28
CA VAL A 130 -9.66 4.25 -14.84
C VAL A 130 -8.18 3.94 -14.63
N LEU A 131 -7.59 3.02 -15.40
CA LEU A 131 -6.17 2.68 -15.29
C LEU A 131 -5.27 3.88 -15.62
N LYS A 132 -5.59 4.64 -16.67
CA LYS A 132 -4.87 5.87 -17.02
C LYS A 132 -4.99 6.94 -15.95
N GLY A 133 -6.18 7.10 -15.36
CA GLY A 133 -6.43 8.05 -14.27
C GLY A 133 -5.76 7.64 -12.96
N GLN A 134 -5.58 6.34 -12.72
CA GLN A 134 -4.96 5.82 -11.51
C GLN A 134 -3.46 6.13 -11.43
N ILE A 135 -2.74 6.07 -12.55
CA ILE A 135 -1.28 6.30 -12.60
C ILE A 135 -0.87 7.63 -11.95
N PRO A 136 -1.39 8.81 -12.34
CA PRO A 136 -1.00 10.07 -11.72
C PRO A 136 -1.39 10.13 -10.24
N ILE A 137 -2.52 9.52 -9.85
CA ILE A 137 -2.95 9.47 -8.45
C ILE A 137 -1.95 8.69 -7.61
N LEU A 138 -1.52 7.49 -8.05
CA LEU A 138 -0.55 6.67 -7.33
C LEU A 138 0.79 7.40 -7.16
N ILE A 139 1.26 8.08 -8.21
CA ILE A 139 2.50 8.86 -8.17
C ILE A 139 2.38 10.02 -7.16
N LEU A 140 1.28 10.78 -7.23
CA LEU A 140 1.04 11.90 -6.31
C LEU A 140 0.94 11.44 -4.86
N VAL A 141 0.28 10.31 -4.59
CA VAL A 141 0.18 9.74 -3.25
C VAL A 141 1.55 9.27 -2.73
N ALA A 142 2.34 8.57 -3.55
CA ALA A 142 3.68 8.15 -3.17
C ALA A 142 4.58 9.37 -2.85
N LEU A 143 4.56 10.39 -3.71
CA LEU A 143 5.28 11.65 -3.49
C LEU A 143 4.81 12.37 -2.22
N TYR A 144 3.50 12.42 -1.97
CA TYR A 144 2.93 13.00 -0.75
C TYR A 144 3.46 12.31 0.51
N ILE A 145 3.48 10.97 0.53
CA ILE A 145 3.97 10.19 1.67
C ILE A 145 5.47 10.47 1.91
N ILE A 146 6.28 10.45 0.85
CA ILE A 146 7.72 10.73 0.97
C ILE A 146 7.97 12.15 1.48
N TRP A 147 7.30 13.13 0.88
CA TRP A 147 7.41 14.53 1.25
C TRP A 147 7.04 14.74 2.72
N TYR A 148 5.93 14.17 3.17
CA TYR A 148 5.47 14.35 4.54
C TYR A 148 6.37 13.65 5.56
N CYS A 149 6.77 12.40 5.29
CA CYS A 149 7.71 11.68 6.14
C CYS A 149 9.06 12.42 6.23
N ASN A 150 9.48 13.16 5.19
CA ASN A 150 10.71 13.95 5.19
C ASN A 150 10.60 15.30 5.95
N ARG A 151 9.41 15.73 6.35
CA ARG A 151 9.20 17.00 7.03
C ARG A 151 9.72 16.98 8.48
N ALA A 152 10.12 18.14 8.99
CA ALA A 152 10.70 18.30 10.33
C ALA A 152 9.85 17.71 11.48
N PRO A 153 8.50 17.82 11.49
CA PRO A 153 7.68 17.24 12.55
C PRO A 153 7.76 15.71 12.61
N ALA A 154 7.77 15.05 11.45
CA ALA A 154 7.92 13.60 11.39
C ALA A 154 9.32 13.16 11.85
N ARG A 155 10.36 13.88 11.46
CA ARG A 155 11.74 13.65 11.96
C ARG A 155 11.85 13.80 13.47
N ALA A 156 11.20 14.80 14.05
CA ALA A 156 11.20 15.02 15.49
C ALA A 156 10.52 13.86 16.24
N PHE A 157 9.40 13.35 15.72
CA PHE A 157 8.68 12.20 16.30
C PHE A 157 9.58 10.96 16.40
N TYR A 158 10.18 10.52 15.29
CA TYR A 158 11.06 9.34 15.28
C TYR A 158 12.33 9.53 16.13
N ARG A 159 12.88 10.76 16.18
CA ARG A 159 14.06 11.07 17.01
C ARG A 159 13.76 11.05 18.50
N GLN A 160 12.60 11.58 18.92
CA GLN A 160 12.19 11.58 20.32
C GLN A 160 11.97 10.14 20.84
N GLU A 161 11.34 9.30 20.03
CA GLU A 161 11.06 7.91 20.41
C GLU A 161 12.34 7.05 20.49
N ALA A 162 13.31 7.30 19.60
CA ALA A 162 14.63 6.68 19.66
C ALA A 162 15.41 7.09 20.93
N MET A 163 15.44 8.40 21.25
CA MET A 163 16.11 8.92 22.46
C MET A 163 15.52 8.36 23.76
N LYS A 164 14.20 8.19 23.81
CA LYS A 164 13.52 7.59 24.97
C LYS A 164 13.96 6.15 25.19
N THR A 165 14.04 5.36 24.12
CA THR A 165 14.47 3.96 24.18
C THR A 165 15.91 3.82 24.66
N LEU A 166 16.82 4.69 24.19
CA LEU A 166 18.21 4.70 24.65
C LEU A 166 18.32 5.03 26.15
N ARG A 167 17.50 5.96 26.67
CA ARG A 167 17.47 6.28 28.10
C ARG A 167 17.01 5.10 28.94
N GLU A 168 15.94 4.42 28.52
CA GLU A 168 15.42 3.22 29.21
C GLU A 168 16.52 2.13 29.30
N ILE A 169 17.23 1.86 28.20
CA ILE A 169 18.35 0.89 28.17
C ILE A 169 19.50 1.32 29.08
N MET A 170 19.83 2.61 29.13
CA MET A 170 20.90 3.13 29.99
C MET A 170 20.55 3.09 31.48
N GLU A 171 19.28 3.20 31.84
CA GLU A 171 18.82 3.09 33.22
C GLU A 171 18.83 1.63 33.68
N GLU A 172 18.37 0.70 32.83
CA GLU A 172 18.38 -0.75 33.12
C GLU A 172 19.80 -1.31 33.29
N ASN A 173 20.79 -0.82 32.53
CA ASN A 173 22.19 -1.27 32.66
C ASN A 173 22.94 -0.67 33.87
N LYS A 174 22.32 0.23 34.65
CA LYS A 174 22.92 0.81 35.86
C LYS A 174 22.50 0.09 37.15
N GLU A 175 21.48 -0.75 37.09
CA GLU A 175 21.04 -1.64 38.18
C GLU A 175 21.78 -2.98 38.12
#